data_AF-A0A2H6ABG3-F1
#
_entry.id   AF-A0A2H6ABG3-F1
#
_cell.length_a   1.000
_cell.length_b   1.000
_cell.length_c   1.000
_cell.angle_alpha   90.00
_cell.angle_beta   90.00
_cell.angle_gamma   90.00
#
_symmetry.space_group_name_H-M   'P 1'
#
loop_
_entity.id
_entity.type
_entity.pdbx_description
1 polymer ?
#
loop_
_entity_poly.entity_id
_entity_poly.type
_entity_poly.pdbx_seq_one_letter_code
_entity_poly.pdbx_strand_id
1 'polypeptide(L)'
;MTDGPSWFAKGAMWVSATLMLLGHTCGSPPGQLPKTFRWRASPPLLRPCPLDGEHVYAFKDPSVVFHEGQWHLFCTVRGQQRSHAIAYFTFRDWNEAGQAQPKLLPNHEGYFCAPQVFYFRPHRRWYLICQAADKKWQPNYRPAFAVAARVDDPQAWSRLTPLEVSKPAEARAWLDFWTICDDHHAHLFFTSLDGKMWRAEAPLDKFPQGWSQPVLALQGDIFEASHVYRVRGGHA
;
A
#
# COMPACT_ATOMS: atom_id res chain seq x y z
N MET A 1 -9.31 32.45 -2.74
CA MET A 1 -10.61 32.05 -2.16
C MET A 1 -11.30 31.16 -3.17
N THR A 2 -11.22 29.84 -2.97
CA THR A 2 -12.11 28.81 -3.50
C THR A 2 -11.86 27.57 -2.65
N ASP A 3 -12.87 27.20 -1.89
CA ASP A 3 -12.83 26.23 -0.80
C ASP A 3 -12.73 24.79 -1.33
N GLY A 4 -11.70 24.07 -0.89
CA GLY A 4 -11.68 22.60 -0.95
C GLY A 4 -12.59 22.03 0.14
N PRO A 5 -13.20 20.85 -0.06
CA PRO A 5 -14.14 20.31 0.90
C PRO A 5 -13.43 19.96 2.23
N SER A 6 -13.74 20.72 3.28
CA SER A 6 -13.21 20.52 4.64
C SER A 6 -13.99 19.39 5.33
N TRP A 7 -13.44 18.17 5.34
CA TRP A 7 -14.05 17.03 6.06
C TRP A 7 -13.35 16.68 7.38
N PHE A 8 -12.49 17.55 7.92
CA PHE A 8 -11.82 17.28 9.20
C PHE A 8 -12.39 18.16 10.31
N ALA A 9 -13.16 17.54 11.20
CA ALA A 9 -13.48 18.09 12.50
C ALA A 9 -12.17 18.46 13.22
N LYS A 10 -11.99 19.76 13.52
CA LYS A 10 -10.90 20.25 14.36
C LYS A 10 -11.06 19.65 15.76
N GLY A 11 -10.07 18.90 16.24
CA GLY A 11 -9.91 18.65 17.68
C GLY A 11 -9.75 17.20 18.17
N ALA A 12 -9.77 16.18 17.29
CA ALA A 12 -9.51 14.81 17.73
C ALA A 12 -8.09 14.36 17.36
N MET A 13 -7.24 14.13 18.37
CA MET A 13 -5.96 13.45 18.21
C MET A 13 -6.25 11.96 17.97
N TRP A 14 -6.34 11.57 16.71
CA TRP A 14 -6.52 10.16 16.34
C TRP A 14 -5.16 9.45 16.39
N VAL A 15 -4.96 8.59 17.39
CA VAL A 15 -3.88 7.62 17.36
C VAL A 15 -4.25 6.56 16.32
N SER A 16 -3.69 6.68 15.11
CA SER A 16 -3.79 5.61 14.12
C SER A 16 -2.82 4.51 14.50
N ALA A 17 -3.31 3.47 15.18
CA ALA A 17 -2.55 2.24 15.35
C ALA A 17 -2.74 1.39 14.08
N THR A 18 -1.68 1.23 13.29
CA THR A 18 -1.71 0.18 12.25
C THR A 18 -1.21 -1.11 12.86
N LEU A 19 -2.11 -2.10 12.95
CA LEU A 19 -1.80 -3.41 13.52
C LEU A 19 -1.24 -4.32 12.43
N MET A 20 0.08 -4.53 12.41
CA MET A 20 0.68 -5.62 11.64
C MET A 20 0.51 -6.93 12.41
N LEU A 21 -0.26 -7.84 11.84
CA LEU A 21 -0.59 -9.13 12.44
C LEU A 21 0.32 -10.22 11.86
N LEU A 22 1.23 -10.76 12.67
CA LEU A 22 1.95 -11.99 12.36
C LEU A 22 1.15 -13.18 12.90
N GLY A 23 0.65 -14.02 11.98
CA GLY A 23 -0.20 -15.16 12.32
C GLY A 23 0.63 -16.43 12.46
N HIS A 24 0.40 -17.18 13.53
CA HIS A 24 0.83 -18.58 13.64
C HIS A 24 -0.37 -19.48 13.35
N THR A 25 -0.38 -20.16 12.20
CA THR A 25 -1.35 -21.22 11.93
C THR A 25 -0.86 -22.52 12.56
N CYS A 26 -1.28 -22.81 13.79
CA CYS A 26 -1.07 -24.14 14.36
C CYS A 26 -2.20 -25.07 13.87
N GLY A 27 -1.86 -26.08 13.06
CA GLY A 27 -2.70 -27.26 12.85
C GLY A 27 -3.73 -27.26 11.71
N SER A 28 -3.62 -26.37 10.71
CA SER A 28 -4.43 -26.51 9.47
C SER A 28 -3.66 -27.28 8.40
N PRO A 29 -4.30 -28.19 7.64
CA PRO A 29 -3.68 -28.81 6.46
C PRO A 29 -3.14 -27.75 5.48
N PRO A 30 -2.10 -28.06 4.68
CA PRO A 30 -1.63 -27.16 3.64
C PRO A 30 -2.80 -26.65 2.79
N GLY A 31 -2.87 -25.34 2.58
CA GLY A 31 -3.93 -24.73 1.78
C GLY A 31 -5.24 -24.39 2.48
N GLN A 32 -5.38 -24.67 3.77
CA GLN A 32 -6.57 -24.29 4.53
C GLN A 32 -6.25 -23.25 5.60
N LEU A 33 -7.11 -22.24 5.73
CA LEU A 33 -7.10 -21.28 6.81
C LEU A 33 -7.95 -21.80 7.98
N PRO A 34 -7.61 -21.45 9.23
CA PRO A 34 -8.45 -21.81 10.36
C PRO A 34 -9.81 -21.11 10.26
N LYS A 35 -10.89 -21.79 10.67
CA LYS A 35 -12.24 -21.19 10.76
C LYS A 35 -12.34 -20.09 11.83
N THR A 36 -11.39 -20.06 12.75
CA THR A 36 -11.32 -19.07 13.83
C THR A 36 -9.89 -18.60 13.98
N PHE A 37 -9.68 -17.30 13.84
CA PHE A 37 -8.37 -16.68 14.03
C PHE A 37 -8.17 -16.26 15.48
N ARG A 38 -6.93 -16.41 15.98
CA ARG A 38 -6.49 -15.91 17.29
C ARG A 38 -5.17 -15.18 17.09
N TRP A 39 -5.02 -14.05 17.74
CA TRP A 39 -3.86 -13.17 17.58
C TRP A 39 -3.31 -12.74 18.94
N ARG A 40 -2.01 -12.48 18.99
CA ARG A 40 -1.36 -11.75 20.09
C ARG A 40 -0.78 -10.48 19.50
N ALA A 41 -1.20 -9.33 20.00
CA ALA A 41 -0.66 -8.05 19.58
C ALA A 41 0.63 -7.73 20.34
N SER A 42 1.60 -7.13 19.65
CA SER A 42 2.75 -6.50 20.29
C SER A 42 2.34 -5.14 20.90
N PRO A 43 3.21 -4.52 21.71
CA PRO A 43 3.18 -3.07 21.91
C PRO A 43 3.36 -2.32 20.57
N PRO A 44 3.09 -1.00 20.52
CA PRO A 44 3.38 -0.19 19.34
C PRO A 44 4.87 -0.28 18.94
N LEU A 45 5.11 -0.72 17.70
CA LEU A 45 6.47 -0.96 17.17
C LEU A 45 7.12 0.32 16.64
N LEU A 46 6.35 1.17 15.98
CA LEU A 46 6.80 2.46 15.47
C LEU A 46 6.11 3.59 16.22
N ARG A 47 6.87 4.62 16.57
CA ARG A 47 6.34 5.87 17.11
C ARG A 47 6.58 7.01 16.12
N PRO A 48 5.70 8.03 16.08
CA PRO A 48 5.98 9.23 15.32
C PRO A 48 7.32 9.83 15.77
N CYS A 49 8.16 10.15 14.81
CA CYS A 49 9.47 10.76 15.01
C CYS A 49 9.71 11.83 13.93
N PRO A 50 10.58 12.82 14.18
CA PRO A 50 10.90 13.81 13.16
C PRO A 50 11.46 13.16 11.89
N LEU A 51 11.02 13.63 10.73
CA LEU A 51 11.51 13.18 9.41
C LEU A 51 11.89 14.42 8.60
N ASP A 52 13.16 14.49 8.17
CA ASP A 52 13.74 15.65 7.48
C ASP A 52 13.54 16.98 8.23
N GLY A 53 13.56 16.93 9.57
CA GLY A 53 13.35 18.09 10.44
C GLY A 53 11.88 18.46 10.67
N GLU A 54 10.94 17.75 10.04
CA GLU A 54 9.52 18.01 10.16
C GLU A 54 8.84 17.15 11.22
N HIS A 55 7.78 17.69 11.83
CA HIS A 55 6.96 16.96 12.78
C HIS A 55 6.00 15.98 12.07
N VAL A 56 6.18 14.69 12.35
CA VAL A 56 5.30 13.61 11.90
C VAL A 56 4.30 13.27 13.01
N TYR A 57 3.02 13.16 12.65
CA TYR A 57 1.94 12.75 13.55
C TYR A 57 1.74 11.24 13.57
N ALA A 58 1.90 10.56 12.43
CA ALA A 58 1.70 9.11 12.34
C ALA A 58 2.41 8.50 11.12
N PHE A 59 2.73 7.21 11.25
CA PHE A 59 3.01 6.31 10.14
C PHE A 59 1.81 5.37 9.94
N LYS A 60 1.34 5.26 8.71
CA LYS A 60 0.12 4.53 8.33
C LYS A 60 0.36 3.59 7.15
N ASP A 61 -0.61 2.72 6.90
CA ASP A 61 -0.74 1.92 5.67
C ASP A 61 0.56 1.17 5.30
N PRO A 62 1.09 0.30 6.19
CA PRO A 62 2.35 -0.36 6.00
C PRO A 62 2.26 -1.41 4.89
N SER A 63 3.28 -1.45 4.04
CA SER A 63 3.61 -2.60 3.21
C SER A 63 4.99 -3.11 3.57
N VAL A 64 5.11 -4.43 3.77
CA VAL A 64 6.30 -5.04 4.33
C VAL A 64 6.72 -6.28 3.55
N VAL A 65 8.02 -6.41 3.31
CA VAL A 65 8.65 -7.61 2.72
C VAL A 65 9.91 -7.98 3.50
N PHE A 66 10.23 -9.27 3.57
CA PHE A 66 11.50 -9.76 4.11
C PHE A 66 12.42 -10.19 2.96
N HIS A 67 13.59 -9.57 2.84
CA HIS A 67 14.54 -9.83 1.77
C HIS A 67 15.97 -9.62 2.26
N GLU A 68 16.92 -10.44 1.78
CA GLU A 68 18.35 -10.35 2.15
C GLU A 68 18.61 -10.21 3.67
N GLY A 69 17.81 -10.91 4.47
CA GLY A 69 17.94 -10.94 5.94
C GLY A 69 17.41 -9.70 6.66
N GLN A 70 16.62 -8.86 6.00
CA GLN A 70 16.05 -7.63 6.56
C GLN A 70 14.56 -7.51 6.25
N TRP A 71 13.84 -6.86 7.16
CA TRP A 71 12.50 -6.34 6.90
C TRP A 71 12.61 -4.99 6.20
N HIS A 72 11.88 -4.83 5.10
CA HIS A 72 11.74 -3.59 4.36
C HIS A 72 10.30 -3.12 4.51
N LEU A 73 10.10 -1.99 5.16
CA LEU A 73 8.79 -1.48 5.53
C LEU A 73 8.56 -0.11 4.88
N PHE A 74 7.48 0.02 4.14
CA PHE A 74 7.05 1.25 3.49
C PHE A 74 5.73 1.71 4.12
N CYS A 75 5.67 2.96 4.59
CA CYS A 75 4.50 3.49 5.29
C CYS A 75 4.13 4.87 4.77
N THR A 76 2.84 5.20 4.75
CA THR A 76 2.36 6.57 4.61
C THR A 76 2.82 7.43 5.77
N VAL A 77 3.38 8.60 5.49
CA VAL A 77 3.66 9.67 6.45
C VAL A 77 2.46 10.59 6.57
N ARG A 78 1.99 10.82 7.80
CA ARG A 78 1.08 11.92 8.13
C ARG A 78 1.84 12.91 9.00
N GLY A 79 2.27 14.02 8.41
CA GLY A 79 2.97 15.10 9.12
C GLY A 79 2.28 16.45 8.99
N GLN A 80 2.89 17.45 9.63
CA GLN A 80 2.42 18.84 9.68
C GLN A 80 2.60 19.57 8.35
N GLN A 81 3.80 19.47 7.74
CA GLN A 81 4.12 20.12 6.46
C GLN A 81 4.04 19.09 5.33
N ARG A 82 4.88 18.05 5.36
CA ARG A 82 4.80 16.90 4.47
C ARG A 82 3.78 15.89 4.99
N SER A 83 2.67 15.75 4.27
CA SER A 83 1.62 14.77 4.57
C SER A 83 1.28 14.00 3.30
N HIS A 84 1.01 12.70 3.43
CA HIS A 84 0.84 11.78 2.31
C HIS A 84 2.09 11.75 1.43
N ALA A 85 3.15 11.26 2.04
CA ALA A 85 4.34 10.76 1.37
C ALA A 85 4.63 9.35 1.88
N ILE A 86 5.62 8.66 1.31
CA ILE A 86 6.01 7.32 1.76
C ILE A 86 7.38 7.38 2.44
N ALA A 87 7.44 6.87 3.67
CA ALA A 87 8.69 6.62 4.39
C ALA A 87 9.08 5.15 4.29
N TYR A 88 10.37 4.91 4.21
CA TYR A 88 11.01 3.60 4.20
C TYR A 88 11.77 3.37 5.51
N PHE A 89 11.58 2.18 6.08
CA PHE A 89 12.30 1.68 7.25
C PHE A 89 12.95 0.33 6.92
N THR A 90 14.09 0.05 7.57
CA THR A 90 14.73 -1.26 7.52
C THR A 90 15.25 -1.67 8.88
N PHE A 91 15.08 -2.93 9.23
CA PHE A 91 15.54 -3.53 10.48
C PHE A 91 15.62 -5.05 10.34
N ARG A 92 16.39 -5.71 11.21
CA ARG A 92 16.55 -7.18 11.18
C ARG A 92 15.53 -7.87 12.09
N ASP A 93 15.31 -7.29 13.27
CA ASP A 93 14.40 -7.81 14.28
C ASP A 93 13.28 -6.79 14.56
N TRP A 94 12.06 -7.28 14.78
CA TRP A 94 10.91 -6.44 15.13
C TRP A 94 11.09 -5.71 16.47
N ASN A 95 11.91 -6.23 17.38
CA ASN A 95 12.28 -5.56 18.63
C ASN A 95 13.13 -4.30 18.38
N GLU A 96 13.79 -4.21 17.23
CA GLU A 96 14.62 -3.07 16.81
C GLU A 96 13.84 -2.07 15.94
N ALA A 97 12.61 -2.41 15.52
CA ALA A 97 11.83 -1.58 14.58
C ALA A 97 11.66 -0.13 15.07
N GLY A 98 11.48 0.08 16.39
CA GLY A 98 11.34 1.41 16.98
C GLY A 98 12.62 2.26 16.97
N GLN A 99 13.78 1.66 16.66
CA GLN A 99 15.06 2.35 16.51
C GLN A 99 15.38 2.66 15.04
N ALA A 100 14.64 2.07 14.10
CA ALA A 100 14.85 2.29 12.68
C ALA A 100 14.55 3.74 12.30
N GLN A 101 15.52 4.41 11.70
CA GLN A 101 15.37 5.78 11.22
C GLN A 101 14.60 5.77 9.88
N PRO A 102 13.46 6.48 9.77
CA PRO A 102 12.73 6.58 8.52
C PRO A 102 13.54 7.36 7.47
N LYS A 103 13.40 6.95 6.21
CA LYS A 103 13.86 7.71 5.04
C LYS A 103 12.68 8.05 4.15
N LEU A 104 12.49 9.32 3.81
CA LEU A 104 11.46 9.71 2.86
C LEU A 104 11.82 9.18 1.46
N LEU A 105 10.85 8.64 0.72
CA LEU A 105 11.05 8.35 -0.69
C LEU A 105 11.07 9.67 -1.49
N PRO A 106 12.14 9.96 -2.25
CA PRO A 106 12.29 11.21 -2.99
C PRO A 106 11.60 11.19 -4.37
N ASN A 107 10.93 10.09 -4.71
CA ASN A 107 10.47 9.82 -6.07
C ASN A 107 9.13 10.49 -6.45
N HIS A 108 8.55 11.26 -5.52
CA HIS A 108 7.39 12.10 -5.76
C HIS A 108 7.34 13.30 -4.81
N GLU A 109 7.14 14.51 -5.36
CA GLU A 109 7.01 15.76 -4.60
C GLU A 109 5.55 16.04 -4.20
N GLY A 110 4.59 15.35 -4.82
CA GLY A 110 3.16 15.56 -4.57
C GLY A 110 2.60 14.67 -3.46
N TYR A 111 1.29 14.48 -3.51
CA TYR A 111 0.57 13.53 -2.66
C TYR A 111 0.83 12.10 -3.15
N PHE A 112 1.22 11.19 -2.25
CA PHE A 112 1.30 9.76 -2.50
C PHE A 112 1.29 8.95 -1.19
N CYS A 113 0.48 7.90 -1.12
CA CYS A 113 0.29 7.12 0.11
C CYS A 113 -0.24 5.71 -0.18
N ALA A 114 -0.50 4.93 0.88
CA ALA A 114 -0.98 3.55 0.82
C ALA A 114 -0.13 2.66 -0.12
N PRO A 115 1.17 2.49 0.18
CA PRO A 115 2.05 1.66 -0.63
C PRO A 115 1.64 0.19 -0.61
N GLN A 116 1.95 -0.50 -1.70
CA GLN A 116 2.13 -1.94 -1.75
C GLN A 116 3.47 -2.24 -2.44
N VAL A 117 4.37 -2.97 -1.76
CA VAL A 117 5.67 -3.37 -2.30
C VAL A 117 5.72 -4.88 -2.63
N PHE A 118 6.24 -5.23 -3.80
CA PHE A 118 6.47 -6.63 -4.19
C PHE A 118 7.57 -6.76 -5.25
N TYR A 119 8.12 -7.96 -5.40
CA TYR A 119 9.07 -8.25 -6.48
C TYR A 119 8.36 -8.90 -7.67
N PHE A 120 8.41 -8.24 -8.83
CA PHE A 120 7.84 -8.76 -10.07
C PHE A 120 8.92 -9.52 -10.86
N ARG A 121 8.87 -10.86 -10.76
CA ARG A 121 9.88 -11.76 -11.34
C ARG A 121 10.08 -11.59 -12.86
N PRO A 122 9.03 -11.47 -13.69
CA PRO A 122 9.23 -11.34 -15.14
C PRO A 122 10.11 -10.15 -15.53
N HIS A 123 10.03 -9.03 -14.79
CA HIS A 123 10.86 -7.85 -15.04
C HIS A 123 12.15 -7.82 -14.22
N ARG A 124 12.28 -8.71 -13.23
CA ARG A 124 13.38 -8.72 -12.26
C ARG A 124 13.50 -7.38 -11.51
N ARG A 125 12.37 -6.77 -11.16
CA ARG A 125 12.29 -5.47 -10.49
C ARG A 125 11.39 -5.54 -9.27
N TRP A 126 11.72 -4.72 -8.27
CA TRP A 126 10.79 -4.35 -7.22
C TRP A 126 9.79 -3.34 -7.77
N TYR A 127 8.54 -3.48 -7.37
CA TYR A 127 7.44 -2.58 -7.67
C TYR A 127 6.89 -2.02 -6.36
N LEU A 128 6.54 -0.75 -6.41
CA LEU A 128 5.76 -0.05 -5.40
C LEU A 128 4.54 0.49 -6.12
N ILE A 129 3.35 0.02 -5.73
CA ILE A 129 2.06 0.55 -6.16
C ILE A 129 1.56 1.48 -5.07
N CYS A 130 1.00 2.62 -5.43
CA CYS A 130 0.42 3.55 -4.46
C CYS A 130 -0.70 4.36 -5.10
N GLN A 131 -1.50 5.04 -4.29
CA GLN A 131 -2.31 6.14 -4.77
C GLN A 131 -1.49 7.42 -4.78
N ALA A 132 -1.59 8.22 -5.84
CA ALA A 132 -0.81 9.44 -5.97
C ALA A 132 -1.57 10.53 -6.72
N ALA A 133 -1.14 11.78 -6.53
CA ALA A 133 -1.59 12.90 -7.33
C ALA A 133 -0.45 13.77 -7.85
N ASP A 134 -0.55 14.18 -9.10
CA ASP A 134 0.32 15.13 -9.77
C ASP A 134 -0.51 16.03 -10.69
N LYS A 135 -0.29 17.35 -10.61
CA LYS A 135 -1.02 18.35 -11.41
C LYS A 135 -0.84 18.17 -12.92
N LYS A 136 0.19 17.43 -13.34
CA LYS A 136 0.48 17.11 -14.75
C LYS A 136 -0.28 15.87 -15.24
N TRP A 137 -0.90 15.11 -14.36
CA TRP A 137 -1.67 13.91 -14.73
C TRP A 137 -3.13 14.26 -15.00
N GLN A 138 -3.73 13.54 -15.93
CA GLN A 138 -5.16 13.60 -16.22
C GLN A 138 -5.73 12.17 -16.10
N PRO A 139 -6.54 11.86 -15.08
CA PRO A 139 -6.90 12.71 -13.94
C PRO A 139 -5.72 12.98 -13.00
N ASN A 140 -5.80 14.08 -12.22
CA ASN A 140 -4.75 14.50 -11.27
C ASN A 140 -4.46 13.41 -10.23
N TYR A 141 -5.47 12.69 -9.76
CA TYR A 141 -5.35 11.63 -8.76
C TYR A 141 -5.65 10.28 -9.39
N ARG A 142 -4.74 9.31 -9.23
CA ARG A 142 -4.87 7.95 -9.80
C ARG A 142 -3.89 6.96 -9.16
N PRO A 143 -4.05 5.64 -9.36
CA PRO A 143 -3.01 4.69 -9.01
C PRO A 143 -1.74 4.97 -9.82
N ALA A 144 -0.60 4.80 -9.18
CA ALA A 144 0.71 4.97 -9.76
C ALA A 144 1.66 3.87 -9.30
N PHE A 145 2.76 3.71 -10.02
CA PHE A 145 3.82 2.78 -9.67
C PHE A 145 5.20 3.41 -9.75
N ALA A 146 6.12 2.89 -8.96
CA ALA A 146 7.56 3.07 -9.11
C ALA A 146 8.25 1.70 -9.15
N VAL A 147 9.44 1.67 -9.74
CA VAL A 147 10.27 0.46 -9.81
C VAL A 147 11.66 0.70 -9.25
N ALA A 148 12.27 -0.34 -8.70
CA ALA A 148 13.66 -0.33 -8.26
C ALA A 148 14.38 -1.65 -8.59
N ALA A 149 15.69 -1.61 -8.76
CA ALA A 149 16.51 -2.81 -8.88
C ALA A 149 16.67 -3.51 -7.52
N ARG A 150 16.82 -2.72 -6.46
CA ARG A 150 16.98 -3.16 -5.08
C ARG A 150 15.92 -2.50 -4.21
N VAL A 151 15.38 -3.23 -3.25
CA VAL A 151 14.36 -2.71 -2.32
C VAL A 151 14.98 -1.81 -1.24
N ASP A 152 16.27 -2.00 -0.94
CA ASP A 152 16.96 -1.36 0.18
C ASP A 152 17.54 0.03 -0.13
N ASP A 153 17.40 0.48 -1.38
CA ASP A 153 17.85 1.79 -1.85
C ASP A 153 16.64 2.72 -2.12
N PRO A 154 16.19 3.49 -1.10
CA PRO A 154 15.07 4.41 -1.26
C PRO A 154 15.32 5.50 -2.32
N GLN A 155 16.58 5.82 -2.65
CA GLN A 155 16.92 6.85 -3.63
C GLN A 155 16.84 6.34 -5.08
N ALA A 156 16.93 5.02 -5.28
CA ALA A 156 16.91 4.40 -6.60
C ALA A 156 15.51 4.05 -7.13
N TRP A 157 14.46 4.32 -6.36
CA TRP A 157 13.08 4.17 -6.86
C TRP A 157 12.81 5.16 -7.99
N SER A 158 12.30 4.67 -9.12
CA SER A 158 11.92 5.53 -10.24
C SER A 158 10.87 6.56 -9.80
N ARG A 159 10.79 7.67 -10.54
CA ARG A 159 9.64 8.60 -10.42
C ARG A 159 8.33 7.85 -10.59
N LEU A 160 7.31 8.28 -9.84
CA LEU A 160 5.98 7.70 -9.97
C LEU A 160 5.45 7.88 -11.40
N THR A 161 4.96 6.78 -11.96
CA THR A 161 4.30 6.73 -13.27
C THR A 161 2.86 6.30 -13.05
N PRO A 162 1.86 6.99 -13.62
CA PRO A 162 0.47 6.56 -13.55
C PRO A 162 0.26 5.14 -14.07
N LEU A 163 -0.61 4.37 -13.41
CA LEU A 163 -1.22 3.21 -14.02
C LEU A 163 -2.37 3.68 -14.91
N GLU A 164 -2.38 3.22 -16.17
CA GLU A 164 -3.44 3.52 -17.13
C GLU A 164 -4.69 2.66 -16.88
N VAL A 165 -5.31 2.90 -15.73
CA VAL A 165 -6.56 2.30 -15.26
C VAL A 165 -7.61 3.41 -15.16
N SER A 166 -8.85 3.13 -15.58
CA SER A 166 -9.97 4.06 -15.44
C SER A 166 -10.63 3.93 -14.06
N LYS A 167 -11.13 5.04 -13.50
CA LYS A 167 -12.02 5.01 -12.33
C LYS A 167 -13.45 4.69 -12.80
N PRO A 168 -14.15 3.71 -12.19
CA PRO A 168 -15.58 3.47 -12.48
C PRO A 168 -16.40 4.74 -12.18
N ALA A 169 -17.37 5.06 -13.04
CA ALA A 169 -18.15 6.29 -12.93
C ALA A 169 -18.98 6.33 -11.65
N GLU A 170 -19.45 5.17 -11.21
CA GLU A 170 -20.25 4.96 -10.01
C GLU A 170 -19.41 4.82 -8.73
N ALA A 171 -18.08 4.75 -8.81
CA ALA A 171 -17.23 4.60 -7.64
C ALA A 171 -17.14 5.93 -6.88
N ARG A 172 -17.63 5.94 -5.63
CA ARG A 172 -17.59 7.13 -4.77
C ARG A 172 -16.14 7.58 -4.50
N ALA A 173 -15.26 6.67 -4.12
CA ALA A 173 -13.82 6.91 -3.93
C ALA A 173 -12.96 5.99 -4.83
N TRP A 174 -11.64 6.15 -4.77
CA TRP A 174 -10.69 5.36 -5.57
C TRP A 174 -9.40 5.14 -4.78
N LEU A 175 -9.43 4.25 -3.80
CA LEU A 175 -8.41 4.17 -2.74
C LEU A 175 -7.84 2.76 -2.62
N ASP A 176 -6.67 2.67 -1.98
CA ASP A 176 -6.07 1.44 -1.46
C ASP A 176 -5.87 0.35 -2.52
N PHE A 177 -5.04 0.70 -3.50
CA PHE A 177 -4.70 -0.14 -4.64
C PHE A 177 -3.87 -1.36 -4.22
N TRP A 178 -4.33 -2.55 -4.61
CA TRP A 178 -3.67 -3.82 -4.28
C TRP A 178 -3.52 -4.71 -5.52
N THR A 179 -2.27 -4.98 -5.91
CA THR A 179 -1.94 -5.84 -7.05
C THR A 179 -1.63 -7.26 -6.61
N ILE A 180 -2.20 -8.25 -7.30
CA ILE A 180 -1.82 -9.67 -7.18
C ILE A 180 -1.84 -10.31 -8.57
N CYS A 181 -0.89 -11.20 -8.84
CA CYS A 181 -0.81 -11.90 -10.12
C CYS A 181 -1.14 -13.38 -9.97
N ASP A 182 -1.79 -13.95 -10.98
CA ASP A 182 -1.80 -15.38 -11.26
C ASP A 182 -0.84 -15.70 -12.43
N ASP A 183 -0.97 -16.87 -13.04
CA ASP A 183 -0.10 -17.32 -14.13
C ASP A 183 -0.38 -16.62 -15.47
N HIS A 184 -1.51 -15.91 -15.59
CA HIS A 184 -1.97 -15.30 -16.83
C HIS A 184 -2.19 -13.79 -16.73
N HIS A 185 -2.57 -13.27 -15.55
CA HIS A 185 -2.97 -11.88 -15.37
C HIS A 185 -2.37 -11.27 -14.10
N ALA A 186 -2.14 -9.96 -14.17
CA ALA A 186 -2.06 -9.09 -13.02
C ALA A 186 -3.46 -8.53 -12.72
N HIS A 187 -3.89 -8.60 -11.47
CA HIS A 187 -5.15 -8.06 -10.98
C HIS A 187 -4.88 -6.85 -10.10
N LEU A 188 -5.57 -5.75 -10.33
CA LEU A 188 -5.55 -4.55 -9.49
C LEU A 188 -6.89 -4.40 -8.79
N PHE A 189 -6.88 -4.57 -7.47
CA PHE A 189 -8.03 -4.33 -6.60
C PHE A 189 -7.99 -2.93 -5.99
N PHE A 190 -9.16 -2.37 -5.71
CA PHE A 190 -9.31 -1.11 -4.98
C PHE A 190 -10.71 -0.97 -4.38
N THR A 191 -10.88 -0.05 -3.42
CA THR A 191 -12.14 0.19 -2.71
C THR A 191 -12.68 1.60 -2.94
N SER A 192 -13.99 1.79 -2.77
CA SER A 192 -14.68 3.05 -3.10
C SER A 192 -15.48 3.70 -1.97
N LEU A 193 -15.32 3.30 -0.70
CA LEU A 193 -16.01 3.89 0.47
C LEU A 193 -17.56 3.87 0.40
N ASP A 194 -18.10 2.90 -0.32
CA ASP A 194 -19.54 2.71 -0.57
C ASP A 194 -19.94 1.23 -0.55
N GLY A 195 -19.19 0.40 0.19
CA GLY A 195 -19.45 -1.03 0.30
C GLY A 195 -18.98 -1.84 -0.90
N LYS A 196 -18.22 -1.25 -1.83
CA LYS A 196 -17.76 -1.91 -3.06
C LYS A 196 -16.23 -2.03 -3.12
N MET A 197 -15.81 -3.18 -3.63
CA MET A 197 -14.44 -3.48 -4.03
C MET A 197 -14.43 -3.84 -5.51
N TRP A 198 -13.53 -3.22 -6.25
CA TRP A 198 -13.41 -3.33 -7.71
C TRP A 198 -12.16 -4.11 -8.09
N ARG A 199 -12.14 -4.62 -9.31
CA ARG A 199 -10.98 -5.31 -9.90
C ARG A 199 -10.82 -4.92 -11.36
N ALA A 200 -9.63 -4.46 -11.74
CA ALA A 200 -9.17 -4.44 -13.13
C ALA A 200 -8.14 -5.57 -13.32
N GLU A 201 -7.92 -5.98 -14.57
CA GLU A 201 -6.91 -6.98 -14.90
C GLU A 201 -6.10 -6.57 -16.12
N ALA A 202 -4.85 -7.02 -16.19
CA ALA A 202 -3.97 -6.87 -17.33
C ALA A 202 -3.33 -8.23 -17.64
N PRO A 203 -3.12 -8.59 -18.92
CA PRO A 203 -2.29 -9.75 -19.26
C PRO A 203 -0.92 -9.63 -18.58
N LEU A 204 -0.42 -10.73 -18.02
CA LEU A 204 0.80 -10.72 -17.20
C LEU A 204 2.04 -10.22 -17.98
N ASP A 205 2.09 -10.51 -19.28
CA ASP A 205 3.14 -10.05 -20.22
C ASP A 205 3.02 -8.56 -20.58
N LYS A 206 1.91 -7.92 -20.26
CA LYS A 206 1.66 -6.48 -20.47
C LYS A 206 1.80 -5.65 -19.20
N PHE A 207 1.74 -6.26 -18.02
CA PHE A 207 1.93 -5.55 -16.75
C PHE A 207 3.19 -4.67 -16.79
N PRO A 208 3.18 -3.40 -16.34
CA PRO A 208 2.13 -2.70 -15.61
C PRO A 208 1.12 -1.94 -16.49
N GLN A 209 0.99 -2.31 -17.77
CA GLN A 209 0.07 -1.70 -18.74
C GLN A 209 -1.03 -2.69 -19.14
N GLY A 210 -1.96 -2.24 -20.00
CA GLY A 210 -2.98 -3.11 -20.60
C GLY A 210 -4.15 -3.44 -19.67
N TRP A 211 -4.45 -2.54 -18.73
CA TRP A 211 -5.54 -2.72 -17.78
C TRP A 211 -6.91 -2.65 -18.45
N SER A 212 -7.79 -3.56 -18.07
CA SER A 212 -9.19 -3.58 -18.45
C SER A 212 -9.99 -2.49 -17.72
N GLN A 213 -11.25 -2.28 -18.16
CA GLN A 213 -12.21 -1.52 -17.38
C GLN A 213 -12.50 -2.28 -16.07
N PRO A 214 -12.44 -1.63 -14.90
CA PRO A 214 -12.68 -2.33 -13.64
C PRO A 214 -14.12 -2.83 -13.54
N VAL A 215 -14.27 -4.02 -12.96
CA VAL A 215 -15.57 -4.64 -12.66
C VAL A 215 -15.77 -4.73 -11.14
N LEU A 216 -17.04 -4.78 -10.71
CA LEU A 216 -17.38 -5.02 -9.31
C LEU A 216 -16.93 -6.43 -8.92
N ALA A 217 -16.01 -6.53 -7.96
CA ALA A 217 -15.48 -7.80 -7.48
C ALA A 217 -16.24 -8.30 -6.24
N LEU A 218 -16.49 -7.41 -5.29
CA LEU A 218 -17.25 -7.70 -4.08
C LEU A 218 -18.13 -6.50 -3.69
N GLN A 219 -19.28 -6.80 -3.11
CA GLN A 219 -20.14 -5.81 -2.46
C GLN A 219 -20.57 -6.33 -1.09
N GLY A 220 -20.52 -5.47 -0.08
CA GLY A 220 -20.88 -5.81 1.30
C GLY A 220 -20.57 -4.68 2.27
N ASP A 221 -20.41 -5.03 3.55
CA ASP A 221 -19.92 -4.12 4.57
C ASP A 221 -18.39 -3.94 4.42
N ILE A 222 -17.99 -3.21 3.38
CA ILE A 222 -16.61 -2.99 2.98
C ILE A 222 -16.32 -1.48 3.00
N PHE A 223 -15.33 -1.08 3.80
CA PHE A 223 -14.87 0.29 3.85
C PHE A 223 -13.68 0.52 2.92
N GLU A 224 -12.48 0.09 3.32
CA GLU A 224 -11.22 0.30 2.59
C GLU A 224 -10.16 -0.77 2.92
N ALA A 225 -8.91 -0.59 2.45
CA ALA A 225 -7.72 -1.38 2.77
C ALA A 225 -7.79 -2.88 2.43
N SER A 226 -8.32 -3.21 1.24
CA SER A 226 -8.36 -4.61 0.78
C SER A 226 -6.96 -5.20 0.60
N HIS A 227 -6.76 -6.43 1.06
CA HIS A 227 -5.54 -7.20 0.82
C HIS A 227 -5.92 -8.58 0.27
N VAL A 228 -5.37 -8.95 -0.88
CA VAL A 228 -5.63 -10.22 -1.56
C VAL A 228 -4.34 -11.03 -1.60
N TYR A 229 -4.38 -12.26 -1.09
CA TYR A 229 -3.22 -13.14 -0.99
C TYR A 229 -3.52 -14.53 -1.55
N ARG A 230 -2.51 -15.15 -2.18
CA ARG A 230 -2.53 -16.58 -2.49
C ARG A 230 -2.12 -17.38 -1.27
N VAL A 231 -2.99 -18.29 -0.82
CA VAL A 231 -2.66 -19.25 0.24
C VAL A 231 -1.85 -20.39 -0.35
N ARG A 232 -0.61 -20.61 0.14
CA ARG A 232 0.24 -21.70 -0.34
C ARG A 232 -0.43 -23.06 -0.06
N GLY A 233 -0.52 -23.89 -1.10
CA GLY A 233 -1.19 -25.19 -1.05
C GLY A 233 -2.73 -25.12 -1.18
N GLY A 234 -3.31 -23.92 -1.25
CA GLY A 234 -4.73 -23.74 -1.54
C GLY A 234 -5.03 -24.00 -3.01
N HIS A 235 -6.29 -24.32 -3.30
CA HIS A 235 -6.78 -24.36 -4.68
C HIS A 235 -6.80 -22.95 -5.27
N ALA A 236 -6.49 -22.85 -6.57
CA ALA A 236 -6.59 -21.64 -7.36
C ALA A 236 -8.06 -21.32 -7.69
#